data_AF-A0A8J7ZEV0-F1
#
_entry.id   AF-A0A8J7ZEV0-F1
#
_cell.length_a   1.000
_cell.length_b   1.000
_cell.length_c   1.000
_cell.angle_alpha   90.00
_cell.angle_beta   90.00
_cell.angle_gamma   90.00
#
_symmetry.space_group_name_H-M   'P 1'
#
loop_
_entity.id
_entity.type
_entity.pdbx_description
1 polymer ?
#
loop_
_entity_poly.entity_id
_entity_poly.type
_entity_poly.pdbx_seq_one_letter_code
_entity_poly.pdbx_strand_id
1 'polypeptide(L)'
;MTDGSGDETADGDVPAAVPPRQVLAEDLASMRDLLSRASAFVAIPEPSVLVDDVRSRPPHERFQAVARDHAERLGATEVTPAGIEDLVADLPVDDPMERATTFLVRRAGRLQGRLLGQLAREPERPREYLVLAVAAGHLQRAAADCQHAYETGDGDLAHHASVVLALAAALFALAEDGLGAPADRDPAAAATDDPLPEWFLREVALADHHRTLAAGDDPATDPLSRDRADLEHLLVVQGAAFAVTELDADPAAVAELADLPLEHLVGVLASE
;
A
#
# COMPACT_ATOMS: atom_id res chain seq x y z
N MET A 1 -18.44 41.31 -46.24
CA MET A 1 -18.53 41.01 -44.81
C MET A 1 -18.80 39.52 -44.72
N THR A 2 -17.73 38.77 -44.53
CA THR A 2 -17.73 37.32 -44.28
C THR A 2 -17.61 37.15 -42.78
N ASP A 3 -18.70 36.75 -42.15
CA ASP A 3 -18.77 36.46 -40.72
C ASP A 3 -18.29 35.03 -40.44
N GLY A 4 -17.50 34.90 -39.37
CA GLY A 4 -17.59 33.78 -38.45
C GLY A 4 -16.88 32.48 -38.84
N SER A 5 -15.55 32.48 -38.91
CA SER A 5 -14.78 31.28 -38.57
C SER A 5 -14.74 31.15 -37.04
N GLY A 6 -15.79 30.53 -36.48
CA GLY A 6 -15.79 30.05 -35.10
C GLY A 6 -14.83 28.87 -35.01
N ASP A 7 -13.74 29.08 -34.29
CA ASP A 7 -12.78 28.07 -33.88
C ASP A 7 -13.51 27.14 -32.89
N GLU A 8 -14.04 26.02 -33.38
CA GLU A 8 -14.44 24.89 -32.53
C GLU A 8 -13.16 24.28 -31.97
N THR A 9 -12.68 24.82 -30.85
CA THR A 9 -11.77 24.06 -29.99
C THR A 9 -12.56 22.87 -29.48
N ALA A 10 -12.35 21.71 -30.10
CA ALA A 10 -12.74 20.43 -29.54
C ALA A 10 -12.19 20.39 -28.11
N ASP A 11 -13.08 20.45 -27.12
CA ASP A 11 -12.78 19.97 -25.79
C ASP A 11 -12.28 18.54 -25.99
N GLY A 12 -10.97 18.37 -25.85
CA GLY A 12 -10.37 17.05 -25.83
C GLY A 12 -10.85 16.42 -24.54
N ASP A 13 -11.94 15.65 -24.61
CA ASP A 13 -12.47 14.86 -23.50
C ASP A 13 -11.29 14.18 -22.79
N VAL A 14 -10.92 14.70 -21.62
CA VAL A 14 -9.94 14.04 -20.78
C VAL A 14 -10.59 12.74 -20.37
N PRO A 15 -9.96 11.58 -20.65
CA PRO A 15 -10.57 10.30 -20.30
C PRO A 15 -10.87 10.29 -18.80
N ALA A 16 -12.10 9.90 -18.45
CA ALA A 16 -12.54 9.82 -17.06
C ALA A 16 -11.53 9.05 -16.19
N ALA A 17 -11.43 9.44 -14.92
CA ALA A 17 -10.58 8.74 -13.96
C ALA A 17 -11.02 7.27 -13.82
N VAL A 18 -10.05 6.36 -13.81
CA VAL A 18 -10.31 4.92 -13.63
C VAL A 18 -10.57 4.66 -12.15
N PRO A 19 -11.69 4.05 -11.74
CA PRO A 19 -12.05 3.85 -10.34
C PRO A 19 -10.90 3.31 -9.47
N PRO A 20 -10.72 3.78 -8.22
CA PRO A 20 -9.54 3.47 -7.40
C PRO A 20 -9.33 1.96 -7.19
N ARG A 21 -10.42 1.22 -6.92
CA ARG A 21 -10.37 -0.24 -6.73
C ARG A 21 -10.06 -1.00 -8.01
N GLN A 22 -10.39 -0.45 -9.18
CA GLN A 22 -10.00 -1.03 -10.45
C GLN A 22 -8.50 -0.85 -10.71
N VAL A 23 -7.95 0.34 -10.45
CA VAL A 23 -6.50 0.59 -10.51
C VAL A 23 -5.74 -0.37 -9.61
N LEU A 24 -6.24 -0.55 -8.37
CA LEU A 24 -5.70 -1.49 -7.39
C LEU A 24 -5.73 -2.94 -7.90
N ALA A 25 -6.87 -3.41 -8.39
CA ALA A 25 -7.08 -4.77 -8.90
C ALA A 25 -6.12 -5.12 -10.05
N GLU A 26 -6.00 -4.23 -11.04
CA GLU A 26 -5.11 -4.42 -12.20
C GLU A 26 -3.65 -4.56 -11.76
N ASP A 27 -3.21 -3.75 -10.80
CA ASP A 27 -1.83 -3.78 -10.35
C ASP A 27 -1.52 -4.96 -9.43
N LEU A 28 -2.47 -5.32 -8.55
CA LEU A 28 -2.34 -6.44 -7.63
C LEU A 28 -2.40 -7.80 -8.33
N ALA A 29 -3.14 -7.94 -9.44
CA ALA A 29 -3.10 -9.17 -10.24
C ALA A 29 -1.67 -9.52 -10.67
N SER A 30 -0.90 -8.51 -11.11
CA SER A 30 0.52 -8.66 -11.44
C SER A 30 1.40 -8.92 -10.22
N MET A 31 1.10 -8.33 -9.06
CA MET A 31 1.83 -8.61 -7.82
C MET A 31 1.59 -10.04 -7.33
N ARG A 32 0.35 -10.51 -7.38
CA ARG A 32 -0.04 -11.85 -6.94
C ARG A 32 0.59 -12.94 -7.77
N ASP A 33 0.55 -12.82 -9.10
CA ASP A 33 1.15 -13.82 -10.00
C ASP A 33 2.68 -13.92 -9.83
N LEU A 34 3.34 -12.80 -9.52
CA LEU A 34 4.78 -12.79 -9.22
C LEU A 34 5.09 -13.27 -7.81
N LEU A 35 4.29 -12.89 -6.81
CA LEU A 35 4.45 -13.40 -5.44
C LEU A 35 4.16 -14.90 -5.37
N SER A 36 3.14 -15.42 -6.05
CA SER A 36 2.91 -16.87 -6.17
C SER A 36 4.09 -17.59 -6.82
N ARG A 37 4.71 -16.99 -7.85
CA ARG A 37 5.95 -17.52 -8.42
C ARG A 37 7.10 -17.45 -7.42
N ALA A 38 7.30 -16.33 -6.73
CA ALA A 38 8.30 -16.19 -5.69
C ALA A 38 8.08 -17.19 -4.54
N SER A 39 6.86 -17.35 -4.01
CA SER A 39 6.45 -18.34 -3.02
C SER A 39 6.89 -19.76 -3.39
N ALA A 40 6.72 -20.15 -4.67
CA ALA A 40 7.19 -21.44 -5.16
C ALA A 40 8.73 -21.59 -5.17
N PHE A 41 9.46 -20.48 -5.14
CA PHE A 41 10.93 -20.43 -5.16
C PHE A 41 11.58 -20.04 -3.83
N VAL A 42 10.91 -19.34 -2.91
CA VAL A 42 11.50 -18.81 -1.65
C VAL A 42 10.79 -19.28 -0.38
N ALA A 43 9.89 -20.25 -0.49
CA ALA A 43 9.09 -20.75 0.64
C ALA A 43 8.25 -19.68 1.37
N ILE A 44 8.04 -18.52 0.74
CA ILE A 44 7.07 -17.52 1.21
C ILE A 44 5.67 -18.13 1.03
N PRO A 45 4.74 -18.02 2.00
CA PRO A 45 3.38 -18.52 1.83
C PRO A 45 2.68 -17.90 0.61
N GLU A 46 1.81 -18.65 -0.04
CA GLU A 46 1.02 -18.11 -1.15
C GLU A 46 0.19 -16.92 -0.68
N PRO A 47 -0.03 -15.89 -1.53
CA PRO A 47 -0.76 -14.68 -1.15
C PRO A 47 -2.15 -14.93 -0.54
N SER A 48 -2.88 -15.95 -1.00
CA SER A 48 -4.19 -16.30 -0.43
C SER A 48 -4.08 -16.89 0.98
N VAL A 49 -3.06 -17.73 1.22
CA VAL A 49 -2.77 -18.28 2.56
C VAL A 49 -2.32 -17.16 3.50
N LEU A 50 -1.55 -16.21 2.97
CA LEU A 50 -1.12 -15.01 3.69
C LEU A 50 -2.31 -14.16 4.17
N VAL A 51 -3.30 -13.95 3.29
CA VAL A 51 -4.52 -13.20 3.62
C VAL A 51 -5.29 -13.86 4.76
N ASP A 52 -5.55 -15.17 4.64
CA ASP A 52 -6.30 -15.91 5.66
C ASP A 52 -5.55 -15.95 7.01
N ASP A 53 -4.24 -16.22 6.98
CA ASP A 53 -3.40 -16.29 8.18
C ASP A 53 -3.33 -14.93 8.90
N VAL A 54 -3.04 -13.84 8.19
CA VAL A 54 -2.97 -12.49 8.77
C VAL A 54 -4.33 -12.10 9.35
N ARG A 55 -5.43 -12.32 8.61
CA ARG A 55 -6.76 -11.89 9.05
C ARG A 55 -7.30 -12.71 10.22
N SER A 56 -6.88 -13.96 10.37
CA SER A 56 -7.26 -14.81 11.51
C SER A 56 -6.74 -14.30 12.85
N ARG A 57 -5.74 -13.41 12.86
CA ARG A 57 -5.14 -12.84 14.08
C ARG A 57 -5.82 -11.55 14.53
N PRO A 58 -5.86 -11.27 15.84
CA PRO A 58 -6.25 -9.96 16.36
C PRO A 58 -5.38 -8.84 15.78
N PRO A 59 -5.91 -7.64 15.47
CA PRO A 59 -5.15 -6.56 14.82
C PRO A 59 -3.83 -6.20 15.50
N HIS A 60 -3.79 -6.19 16.84
CA HIS A 60 -2.59 -5.90 17.63
C HIS A 60 -1.52 -7.00 17.58
N GLU A 61 -1.88 -8.21 17.16
CA GLU A 61 -0.98 -9.36 17.04
C GLU A 61 -0.56 -9.63 15.58
N ARG A 62 -1.25 -9.03 14.59
CA ARG A 62 -1.03 -9.31 13.15
C ARG A 62 0.41 -9.12 12.72
N PHE A 63 1.05 -8.04 13.17
CA PHE A 63 2.40 -7.70 12.74
C PHE A 63 3.48 -8.45 13.51
N GLN A 64 3.31 -8.70 14.82
CA GLN A 64 4.34 -9.41 15.61
C GLN A 64 4.22 -10.94 15.52
N ALA A 65 3.00 -11.48 15.54
CA ALA A 65 2.78 -12.93 15.55
C ALA A 65 2.97 -13.57 14.16
N VAL A 66 2.58 -12.89 13.08
CA VAL A 66 2.78 -13.42 11.72
C VAL A 66 4.26 -13.47 11.36
N ALA A 67 5.05 -12.48 11.81
CA ALA A 67 6.51 -12.49 11.66
C ALA A 67 7.12 -13.76 12.26
N ARG A 68 6.73 -14.04 13.51
CA ARG A 68 7.24 -15.17 14.29
C ARG A 68 6.78 -16.51 13.72
N ASP A 69 5.50 -16.63 13.38
CA ASP A 69 4.96 -17.88 12.82
C ASP A 69 5.49 -18.16 11.40
N HIS A 70 5.79 -17.13 10.60
CA HIS A 70 6.43 -17.34 9.29
C HIS A 70 7.91 -17.66 9.45
N ALA A 71 8.62 -17.00 10.36
CA ALA A 71 9.99 -17.35 10.71
C ALA A 71 10.12 -18.82 11.15
N GLU A 72 9.25 -19.23 12.07
CA GLU A 72 9.20 -20.60 12.58
C GLU A 72 8.87 -21.61 11.47
N ARG A 73 7.92 -21.28 10.58
CA ARG A 73 7.59 -22.12 9.41
C ARG A 73 8.73 -22.25 8.41
N LEU A 74 9.50 -21.19 8.23
CA LEU A 74 10.70 -21.19 7.40
C LEU A 74 11.86 -21.93 8.07
N GLY A 75 11.73 -22.37 9.32
CA GLY A 75 12.82 -23.03 10.06
C GLY A 75 13.90 -22.07 10.54
N ALA A 76 13.67 -20.75 10.42
CA ALA A 76 14.55 -19.73 10.96
C ALA A 76 14.39 -19.74 12.48
N THR A 77 15.42 -20.19 13.21
CA THR A 77 15.42 -20.19 14.68
C THR A 77 15.51 -18.75 15.23
N GLU A 78 16.08 -17.85 14.42
CA GLU A 78 16.03 -16.39 14.50
C GLU A 78 15.98 -15.82 13.06
N VAL A 79 15.13 -14.82 12.79
CA VAL A 79 15.12 -14.10 11.49
C VAL A 79 16.26 -13.10 11.48
N THR A 80 17.47 -13.60 11.31
CA THR A 80 18.66 -12.79 11.02
C THR A 80 18.98 -12.91 9.54
N PRO A 81 19.69 -11.95 8.93
CA PRO A 81 20.13 -12.10 7.54
C PRO A 81 20.89 -13.40 7.31
N ALA A 82 21.78 -13.79 8.24
CA ALA A 82 22.49 -15.06 8.19
C ALA A 82 21.55 -16.29 8.26
N GLY A 83 20.54 -16.26 9.12
CA GLY A 83 19.53 -17.32 9.19
C GLY A 83 18.68 -17.44 7.91
N ILE A 84 18.40 -16.32 7.24
CA ILE A 84 17.73 -16.32 5.94
C ILE A 84 18.68 -16.81 4.85
N GLU A 85 19.94 -16.36 4.81
CA GLU A 85 20.97 -16.81 3.87
C GLU A 85 21.12 -18.34 3.88
N ASP A 86 21.20 -18.95 5.06
CA ASP A 86 21.27 -20.41 5.21
C ASP A 86 20.02 -21.11 4.65
N LEU A 87 18.85 -20.51 4.79
CA LEU A 87 17.59 -21.05 4.26
C LEU A 87 17.47 -20.91 2.74
N VAL A 88 18.03 -19.84 2.17
CA VAL A 88 17.98 -19.57 0.72
C VAL A 88 19.14 -20.19 -0.05
N ALA A 89 20.17 -20.71 0.63
CA ALA A 89 21.37 -21.30 0.01
C ALA A 89 21.07 -22.46 -0.96
N ASP A 90 19.96 -23.19 -0.74
CA ASP A 90 19.53 -24.30 -1.59
C ASP A 90 18.60 -23.86 -2.75
N LEU A 91 18.27 -22.58 -2.85
CA LEU A 91 17.38 -22.07 -3.87
C LEU A 91 18.15 -21.80 -5.17
N PRO A 92 17.57 -22.09 -6.35
CA PRO A 92 18.24 -21.89 -7.64
C PRO A 92 18.25 -20.41 -8.09
N VAL A 93 18.21 -19.47 -7.15
CA VAL A 93 18.09 -18.03 -7.39
C VAL A 93 19.12 -17.29 -6.55
N ASP A 94 20.01 -16.55 -7.22
CA ASP A 94 20.93 -15.64 -6.55
C ASP A 94 20.14 -14.50 -5.89
N ASP A 95 20.34 -14.33 -4.57
CA ASP A 95 19.72 -13.36 -3.67
C ASP A 95 18.21 -13.14 -3.88
N PRO A 96 17.38 -14.07 -3.39
CA PRO A 96 15.96 -13.99 -3.65
C PRO A 96 15.23 -12.96 -2.77
N MET A 97 15.84 -12.55 -1.65
CA MET A 97 15.32 -11.46 -0.80
C MET A 97 15.47 -10.12 -1.50
N GLU A 98 16.67 -9.80 -2.01
CA GLU A 98 16.92 -8.61 -2.81
C GLU A 98 15.95 -8.51 -3.98
N ARG A 99 15.73 -9.62 -4.68
CA ARG A 99 14.78 -9.65 -5.80
C ARG A 99 13.34 -9.38 -5.37
N ALA A 100 12.89 -9.98 -4.28
CA ALA A 100 11.52 -9.85 -3.80
C ALA A 100 11.22 -8.43 -3.30
N THR A 101 12.11 -7.87 -2.47
CA THR A 101 11.96 -6.51 -1.93
C THR A 101 12.12 -5.47 -3.04
N THR A 102 13.12 -5.57 -3.92
CA THR A 102 13.30 -4.67 -5.07
C THR A 102 12.09 -4.69 -5.99
N PHE A 103 11.49 -5.87 -6.19
CA PHE A 103 10.27 -6.00 -6.97
C PHE A 103 9.10 -5.28 -6.29
N LEU A 104 8.88 -5.52 -5.00
CA LEU A 104 7.81 -4.90 -4.22
C LEU A 104 7.97 -3.38 -4.16
N VAL A 105 9.16 -2.86 -3.89
CA VAL A 105 9.49 -1.42 -3.92
C VAL A 105 9.07 -0.81 -5.25
N ARG A 106 9.53 -1.39 -6.36
CA ARG A 106 9.22 -0.86 -7.70
C ARG A 106 7.73 -0.95 -8.02
N ARG A 107 7.06 -2.02 -7.61
CA ARG A 107 5.66 -2.26 -7.98
C ARG A 107 4.70 -1.44 -7.13
N ALA A 108 4.96 -1.35 -5.83
CA ALA A 108 4.23 -0.50 -4.90
C ALA A 108 4.39 0.98 -5.28
N GLY A 109 5.60 1.44 -5.62
CA GLY A 109 5.80 2.81 -6.11
C GLY A 109 5.11 3.10 -7.45
N ARG A 110 5.08 2.13 -8.37
CA ARG A 110 4.26 2.27 -9.59
C ARG A 110 2.77 2.38 -9.29
N LEU A 111 2.26 1.58 -8.35
CA LEU A 111 0.85 1.66 -7.93
C LEU A 111 0.56 3.02 -7.29
N GLN A 112 1.41 3.49 -6.37
CA GLN A 112 1.30 4.81 -5.75
C GLN A 112 1.25 5.91 -6.81
N GLY A 113 2.23 5.95 -7.73
CA GLY A 113 2.26 6.93 -8.82
C GLY A 113 1.05 6.85 -9.75
N ARG A 114 0.53 5.65 -10.04
CA ARG A 114 -0.70 5.49 -10.83
C ARG A 114 -1.92 6.05 -10.10
N LEU A 115 -2.06 5.79 -8.80
CA LEU A 115 -3.18 6.28 -7.99
C LEU A 115 -3.14 7.80 -7.86
N LEU A 116 -1.97 8.38 -7.56
CA LEU A 116 -1.78 9.84 -7.52
C LEU A 116 -1.98 10.46 -8.91
N GLY A 117 -1.57 9.77 -9.98
CA GLY A 117 -1.82 10.22 -11.36
C GLY A 117 -3.30 10.25 -11.75
N GLN A 118 -4.15 9.43 -11.13
CA GLN A 118 -5.61 9.53 -11.29
C GLN A 118 -6.18 10.73 -10.52
N LEU A 119 -5.57 11.11 -9.38
CA LEU A 119 -5.99 12.28 -8.60
C LEU A 119 -5.91 13.57 -9.43
N ALA A 120 -4.88 13.71 -10.28
CA ALA A 120 -4.72 14.85 -11.19
C ALA A 120 -5.84 14.98 -12.24
N ARG A 121 -6.76 14.01 -12.33
CA ARG A 121 -7.97 14.06 -13.18
C ARG A 121 -9.21 14.51 -12.41
N GLU A 122 -9.04 15.04 -11.20
CA GLU A 122 -10.12 15.54 -10.33
C GLU A 122 -11.25 14.52 -10.16
N PRO A 123 -10.96 13.29 -9.69
CA PRO A 123 -11.96 12.26 -9.57
C PRO A 123 -13.01 12.62 -8.52
N GLU A 124 -14.24 12.11 -8.67
CA GLU A 124 -15.34 12.33 -7.72
C GLU A 124 -15.05 11.84 -6.29
N ARG A 125 -14.12 10.88 -6.14
CA ARG A 125 -13.74 10.26 -4.86
C ARG A 125 -12.23 10.40 -4.58
N PRO A 126 -11.71 11.63 -4.43
CA PRO A 126 -10.26 11.87 -4.34
C PRO A 126 -9.63 11.23 -3.10
N ARG A 127 -10.36 11.22 -1.98
CA ARG A 127 -9.93 10.63 -0.71
C ARG A 127 -9.54 9.16 -0.83
N GLU A 128 -10.23 8.38 -1.67
CA GLU A 128 -9.90 6.95 -1.84
C GLU A 128 -8.59 6.75 -2.59
N TYR A 129 -8.30 7.56 -3.60
CA TYR A 129 -7.00 7.53 -4.28
C TYR A 129 -5.87 7.88 -3.33
N LEU A 130 -6.08 8.89 -2.48
CA LEU A 130 -5.10 9.32 -1.49
C LEU A 130 -4.81 8.20 -0.48
N VAL A 131 -5.84 7.57 0.10
CA VAL A 131 -5.66 6.47 1.06
C VAL A 131 -4.98 5.25 0.42
N LEU A 132 -5.37 4.87 -0.81
CA LEU A 132 -4.73 3.76 -1.51
C LEU A 132 -3.29 4.08 -1.91
N ALA A 133 -3.00 5.34 -2.27
CA ALA A 133 -1.64 5.79 -2.54
C ALA A 133 -0.78 5.71 -1.28
N VAL A 134 -1.33 6.04 -0.12
CA VAL A 134 -0.65 5.86 1.18
C VAL A 134 -0.36 4.39 1.46
N ALA A 135 -1.34 3.50 1.26
CA ALA A 135 -1.12 2.06 1.44
C ALA A 135 -0.02 1.54 0.50
N ALA A 136 0.01 1.98 -0.75
CA ALA A 136 1.08 1.65 -1.69
C ALA A 136 2.45 2.23 -1.26
N GLY A 137 2.49 3.48 -0.81
CA GLY A 137 3.71 4.12 -0.31
C GLY A 137 4.26 3.49 0.97
N HIS A 138 3.39 3.09 1.91
CA HIS A 138 3.81 2.33 3.09
C HIS A 138 4.35 0.95 2.71
N LEU A 139 3.75 0.25 1.74
CA LEU A 139 4.27 -1.03 1.26
C LEU A 139 5.64 -0.87 0.60
N GLN A 140 5.82 0.18 -0.20
CA GLN A 140 7.11 0.51 -0.80
C GLN A 140 8.19 0.76 0.27
N ARG A 141 7.90 1.61 1.26
CA ARG A 141 8.86 1.95 2.32
C ARG A 141 9.16 0.75 3.20
N ALA A 142 8.15 -0.02 3.61
CA ALA A 142 8.35 -1.24 4.39
C ALA A 142 9.20 -2.28 3.64
N ALA A 143 9.03 -2.42 2.32
CA ALA A 143 9.87 -3.31 1.50
C ALA A 143 11.31 -2.81 1.40
N ALA A 144 11.53 -1.49 1.35
CA ALA A 144 12.87 -0.90 1.37
C ALA A 144 13.54 -1.06 2.74
N ASP A 145 12.81 -0.85 3.84
CA ASP A 145 13.31 -1.05 5.21
C ASP A 145 13.68 -2.53 5.45
N CYS A 146 12.85 -3.46 4.96
CA CYS A 146 13.15 -4.89 4.97
C CYS A 146 14.43 -5.22 4.19
N GLN A 147 14.62 -4.63 3.01
CA GLN A 147 15.84 -4.81 2.23
C GLN A 147 17.07 -4.27 2.96
N HIS A 148 16.95 -3.07 3.54
CA HIS A 148 18.03 -2.45 4.29
C HIS A 148 18.44 -3.32 5.48
N ALA A 149 17.48 -3.79 6.28
CA ALA A 149 17.74 -4.66 7.42
C ALA A 149 18.38 -6.01 6.99
N TYR A 150 18.02 -6.51 5.82
CA TYR A 150 18.65 -7.71 5.24
C TYR A 150 20.12 -7.44 4.84
N GLU A 151 20.38 -6.36 4.10
CA GLU A 151 21.73 -6.03 3.59
C GLU A 151 22.72 -5.65 4.69
N THR A 152 22.27 -4.96 5.74
CA THR A 152 23.15 -4.43 6.79
C THR A 152 23.24 -5.33 8.02
N GLY A 153 22.20 -6.14 8.27
CA GLY A 153 22.02 -6.84 9.55
C GLY A 153 21.65 -5.94 10.72
N ASP A 154 21.34 -4.68 10.46
CA ASP A 154 20.84 -3.74 11.45
C ASP A 154 19.30 -3.66 11.41
N GLY A 155 18.66 -3.71 12.57
CA GLY A 155 17.19 -3.58 12.70
C GLY A 155 16.43 -4.89 12.85
N ASP A 156 15.11 -4.79 13.05
CA ASP A 156 14.24 -5.96 13.23
C ASP A 156 13.69 -6.44 11.88
N LEU A 157 14.47 -7.27 11.19
CA LEU A 157 14.11 -7.82 9.88
C LEU A 157 12.78 -8.58 9.90
N ALA A 158 12.49 -9.32 10.98
CA ALA A 158 11.21 -10.01 11.14
C ALA A 158 10.04 -9.02 11.16
N HIS A 159 10.19 -7.95 11.93
CA HIS A 159 9.15 -6.94 12.08
C HIS A 159 8.94 -6.15 10.77
N HIS A 160 10.01 -5.80 10.05
CA HIS A 160 9.85 -5.18 8.73
C HIS A 160 9.18 -6.11 7.72
N ALA A 161 9.59 -7.38 7.67
CA ALA A 161 8.98 -8.37 6.78
C ALA A 161 7.49 -8.57 7.09
N SER A 162 7.09 -8.55 8.36
CA SER A 162 5.69 -8.72 8.73
C SER A 162 4.82 -7.51 8.39
N VAL A 163 5.36 -6.29 8.46
CA VAL A 163 4.69 -5.09 7.96
C VAL A 163 4.41 -5.21 6.47
N VAL A 164 5.40 -5.65 5.69
CA VAL A 164 5.22 -5.91 4.24
C VAL A 164 4.10 -6.92 4.00
N LEU A 165 4.14 -8.06 4.69
CA LEU A 165 3.19 -9.14 4.49
C LEU A 165 1.76 -8.76 4.89
N ALA A 166 1.58 -8.14 6.06
CA ALA A 166 0.26 -7.75 6.54
C ALA A 166 -0.37 -6.66 5.66
N LEU A 167 0.40 -5.67 5.22
CA LEU A 167 -0.09 -4.62 4.33
C LEU A 167 -0.39 -5.16 2.92
N ALA A 168 0.45 -6.06 2.40
CA ALA A 168 0.16 -6.76 1.15
C ALA A 168 -1.13 -7.58 1.25
N ALA A 169 -1.32 -8.32 2.35
CA ALA A 169 -2.55 -9.06 2.62
C ALA A 169 -3.78 -8.14 2.70
N ALA A 170 -3.68 -6.98 3.35
CA ALA A 170 -4.77 -6.01 3.40
C ALA A 170 -5.16 -5.48 2.02
N LEU A 171 -4.16 -5.19 1.17
CA LEU A 171 -4.36 -4.75 -0.22
C LEU A 171 -5.01 -5.86 -1.07
N PHE A 172 -4.54 -7.11 -0.95
CA PHE A 172 -5.15 -8.24 -1.65
C PHE A 172 -6.59 -8.48 -1.20
N ALA A 173 -6.84 -8.48 0.11
CA ALA A 173 -8.19 -8.61 0.66
C ALA A 173 -9.12 -7.50 0.17
N LEU A 174 -8.66 -6.26 0.11
CA LEU A 174 -9.47 -5.14 -0.38
C LEU A 174 -9.80 -5.31 -1.88
N ALA A 175 -8.84 -5.75 -2.68
CA ALA A 175 -9.08 -6.01 -4.09
C ALA A 175 -9.98 -7.22 -4.31
N GLU A 176 -9.85 -8.28 -3.51
CA GLU A 176 -10.74 -9.44 -3.55
C GLU A 176 -12.15 -9.13 -3.05
N ASP A 177 -12.32 -8.30 -2.02
CA ASP A 177 -13.65 -7.84 -1.56
C ASP A 177 -14.32 -6.94 -2.63
N GLY A 178 -13.55 -6.33 -3.54
CA GLY A 178 -14.03 -5.60 -4.71
C GLY A 178 -14.19 -6.42 -6.01
N LEU A 179 -13.43 -7.52 -6.15
CA LEU A 179 -13.45 -8.44 -7.31
C LEU A 179 -14.27 -9.72 -7.06
N GLY A 180 -14.63 -9.98 -5.81
CA GLY A 180 -15.31 -11.18 -5.30
C GLY A 180 -16.82 -10.97 -5.10
N ALA A 181 -17.40 -9.98 -5.77
CA ALA A 181 -18.84 -10.00 -5.98
C ALA A 181 -19.21 -11.33 -6.65
N PRO A 182 -20.31 -12.00 -6.26
CA PRO A 182 -20.73 -13.25 -6.89
C PRO A 182 -20.74 -13.06 -8.41
N ALA A 183 -20.37 -14.10 -9.17
CA ALA A 183 -20.17 -14.06 -10.63
C ALA A 183 -21.34 -13.46 -11.46
N ASP A 184 -22.48 -13.26 -10.81
CA ASP A 184 -23.72 -12.72 -11.35
C ASP A 184 -23.91 -11.21 -11.10
N ARG A 185 -22.97 -10.56 -10.39
CA ARG A 185 -22.99 -9.13 -10.05
C ARG A 185 -22.08 -8.39 -11.02
N ASP A 186 -22.61 -7.36 -11.68
CA ASP A 186 -21.84 -6.51 -12.59
C ASP A 186 -20.59 -5.95 -11.87
N PRO A 187 -19.36 -6.26 -12.34
CA PRO A 187 -18.12 -5.77 -11.73
C PRO A 187 -18.02 -4.23 -11.75
N ALA A 188 -18.77 -3.55 -12.62
CA ALA A 188 -18.90 -2.10 -12.57
C ALA A 188 -19.80 -1.60 -11.42
N ALA A 189 -20.73 -2.43 -10.92
CA ALA A 189 -21.74 -2.06 -9.92
C ALA A 189 -21.38 -2.47 -8.47
N ALA A 190 -20.41 -3.36 -8.27
CA ALA A 190 -19.98 -3.79 -6.93
C ALA A 190 -18.83 -2.98 -6.34
N ALA A 191 -18.16 -2.14 -7.14
CA ALA A 191 -16.85 -1.59 -6.82
C ALA A 191 -16.80 -0.07 -6.57
N THR A 192 -17.90 0.69 -6.75
CA THR A 192 -17.79 2.14 -6.95
C THR A 192 -18.39 3.05 -5.88
N ASP A 193 -19.28 2.57 -4.99
CA ASP A 193 -20.04 3.47 -4.08
C ASP A 193 -19.70 3.31 -2.59
N ASP A 194 -19.24 2.14 -2.14
CA ASP A 194 -18.95 1.94 -0.72
C ASP A 194 -17.63 2.62 -0.33
N PRO A 195 -17.58 3.39 0.77
CA PRO A 195 -16.32 3.94 1.29
C PRO A 195 -15.37 2.81 1.72
N LEU A 196 -14.06 3.10 1.72
CA LEU A 196 -13.05 2.14 2.18
C LEU A 196 -13.40 1.62 3.60
N PRO A 197 -13.31 0.30 3.84
CA PRO A 197 -13.76 -0.27 5.09
C PRO A 197 -12.80 0.10 6.24
N GLU A 198 -13.35 0.32 7.44
CA GLU A 198 -12.58 0.74 8.62
C GLU A 198 -11.43 -0.21 8.96
N TRP A 199 -11.62 -1.51 8.77
CA TRP A 199 -10.56 -2.49 8.99
C TRP A 199 -9.34 -2.21 8.09
N PHE A 200 -9.55 -1.79 6.84
CA PHE A 200 -8.47 -1.50 5.91
C PHE A 200 -7.75 -0.22 6.30
N LEU A 201 -8.48 0.84 6.62
CA LEU A 201 -7.89 2.09 7.13
C LEU A 201 -6.99 1.83 8.35
N ARG A 202 -7.45 0.96 9.26
CA ARG A 202 -6.68 0.57 10.43
C ARG A 202 -5.42 -0.21 10.08
N GLU A 203 -5.47 -1.15 9.13
CA GLU A 203 -4.28 -1.88 8.67
C GLU A 203 -3.23 -0.95 8.05
N VAL A 204 -3.66 0.02 7.25
CA VAL A 204 -2.75 0.99 6.62
C VAL A 204 -2.06 1.85 7.69
N ALA A 205 -2.81 2.35 8.68
CA ALA A 205 -2.25 3.12 9.79
C ALA A 205 -1.35 2.28 10.70
N LEU A 206 -1.71 1.01 10.97
CA LEU A 206 -0.89 0.08 11.74
C LEU A 206 0.42 -0.24 11.04
N ALA A 207 0.44 -0.32 9.71
CA ALA A 207 1.67 -0.58 8.96
C ALA A 207 2.73 0.49 9.21
N ASP A 208 2.35 1.77 9.19
CA ASP A 208 3.28 2.88 9.49
C ASP A 208 3.71 2.91 10.96
N HIS A 209 2.76 2.67 11.88
CA HIS A 209 3.03 2.56 13.30
C HIS A 209 4.07 1.46 13.59
N HIS A 210 3.87 0.27 13.03
CA HIS A 210 4.79 -0.86 13.22
C HIS A 210 6.12 -0.68 12.49
N ARG A 211 6.14 0.01 11.35
CA ARG A 211 7.39 0.39 10.68
C ARG A 211 8.25 1.32 11.55
N THR A 212 7.61 2.29 12.20
CA THR A 212 8.27 3.21 13.15
C THR A 212 8.85 2.45 14.34
N LEU A 213 8.07 1.52 14.92
CA LEU A 213 8.55 0.65 15.99
C LEU A 213 9.72 -0.24 15.56
N ALA A 214 9.68 -0.80 14.35
CA ALA A 214 10.74 -1.66 13.82
C ALA A 214 12.05 -0.89 13.58
N ALA A 215 11.96 0.41 13.27
CA ALA A 215 13.10 1.32 13.20
C ALA A 215 13.67 1.71 14.59
N GLY A 216 12.98 1.35 15.67
CA GLY A 216 13.37 1.69 17.04
C GLY A 216 12.87 3.05 17.53
N ASP A 217 11.97 3.69 16.79
CA ASP A 217 11.39 4.98 17.13
C ASP A 217 10.04 4.85 17.84
N ASP A 218 9.65 5.90 18.57
CA ASP A 218 8.34 5.99 19.22
C ASP A 218 7.29 6.56 18.25
N PRO A 219 6.26 5.78 17.86
CA PRO A 219 5.22 6.28 16.98
C PRO A 219 4.39 7.35 17.69
N ALA A 220 4.14 8.45 16.98
CA ALA A 220 3.43 9.61 17.53
C ALA A 220 2.00 9.29 18.00
N THR A 221 1.37 8.26 17.42
CA THR A 221 -0.02 7.88 17.71
C THR A 221 -0.25 6.36 17.60
N ASP A 222 -1.15 5.83 18.44
CA ASP A 222 -1.65 4.45 18.35
C ASP A 222 -2.94 4.36 17.50
N PRO A 223 -2.90 3.72 16.31
CA PRO A 223 -4.06 3.55 15.44
C PRO A 223 -5.23 2.75 16.05
N LEU A 224 -4.98 1.91 17.06
CA LEU A 224 -6.03 1.09 17.68
C LEU A 224 -7.00 1.91 18.55
N SER A 225 -6.54 3.06 19.04
CA SER A 225 -7.34 3.99 19.85
C SER A 225 -8.23 4.93 19.02
N ARG A 226 -8.03 4.96 17.69
CA ARG A 226 -8.67 5.89 16.77
C ARG A 226 -9.96 5.32 16.20
N ASP A 227 -10.93 6.22 16.02
CA ASP A 227 -12.14 5.90 15.28
C ASP A 227 -11.88 5.95 13.75
N ARG A 228 -12.89 5.55 12.98
CA ARG A 228 -12.81 5.51 11.53
C ARG A 228 -12.50 6.88 10.89
N ALA A 229 -13.16 7.94 11.37
CA ALA A 229 -13.07 9.26 10.75
C ALA A 229 -11.67 9.86 10.99
N ASP A 230 -11.13 9.65 12.20
CA ASP A 230 -9.76 10.00 12.55
C ASP A 230 -8.74 9.26 11.68
N LEU A 231 -8.90 7.94 11.50
CA LEU A 231 -8.02 7.13 10.65
C LEU A 231 -8.07 7.59 9.20
N GLU A 232 -9.28 7.83 8.67
CA GLU A 232 -9.44 8.33 7.31
C GLU A 232 -8.79 9.70 7.14
N HIS A 233 -9.03 10.64 8.07
CA HIS A 233 -8.43 11.96 8.01
C HIS A 233 -6.89 11.90 8.00
N LEU A 234 -6.31 11.11 8.90
CA LEU A 234 -4.86 10.91 8.97
C LEU A 234 -4.29 10.43 7.63
N LEU A 235 -4.90 9.39 7.05
CA LEU A 235 -4.43 8.79 5.80
C LEU A 235 -4.67 9.72 4.60
N VAL A 236 -5.76 10.50 4.59
CA VAL A 236 -6.01 11.48 3.52
C VAL A 236 -4.99 12.61 3.57
N VAL A 237 -4.63 13.12 4.76
CA VAL A 237 -3.59 14.15 4.91
C VAL A 237 -2.22 13.62 4.47
N GLN A 238 -1.85 12.39 4.86
CA GLN A 238 -0.61 11.75 4.40
C GLN A 238 -0.59 11.55 2.88
N GLY A 239 -1.71 11.13 2.29
CA GLY A 239 -1.81 10.96 0.85
C GLY A 239 -1.70 12.28 0.10
N ALA A 240 -2.31 13.34 0.65
CA ALA A 240 -2.21 14.69 0.11
C ALA A 240 -0.75 15.18 0.16
N ALA A 241 -0.02 14.88 1.24
CA ALA A 241 1.41 15.15 1.31
C ALA A 241 2.18 14.42 0.19
N PHE A 242 1.91 13.14 -0.07
CA PHE A 242 2.52 12.45 -1.22
C PHE A 242 2.16 13.05 -2.56
N ALA A 243 0.92 13.51 -2.76
CA ALA A 243 0.57 14.19 -4.01
C ALA A 243 1.45 15.44 -4.22
N VAL A 244 1.71 16.20 -3.16
CA VAL A 244 2.60 17.37 -3.22
C VAL A 244 4.05 16.96 -3.45
N THR A 245 4.59 16.01 -2.68
CA THR A 245 6.02 15.69 -2.71
C THR A 245 6.43 14.84 -3.91
N GLU A 246 5.60 13.88 -4.32
CA GLU A 246 5.91 12.93 -5.40
C GLU A 246 5.50 13.46 -6.79
N LEU A 247 4.46 14.29 -6.88
CA LEU A 247 3.98 14.86 -8.15
C LEU A 247 4.27 16.35 -8.34
N ASP A 248 4.89 17.02 -7.36
CA ASP A 248 5.08 18.48 -7.34
C ASP A 248 3.74 19.22 -7.52
N ALA A 249 2.67 18.68 -6.94
CA ALA A 249 1.33 19.26 -7.02
C ALA A 249 1.18 20.49 -6.12
N ASP A 250 0.36 21.46 -6.53
CA ASP A 250 0.06 22.63 -5.72
C ASP A 250 -0.67 22.22 -4.41
N PRO A 251 -0.09 22.51 -3.22
CA PRO A 251 -0.71 22.17 -1.94
C PRO A 251 -2.12 22.74 -1.77
N ALA A 252 -2.41 23.93 -2.32
CA ALA A 252 -3.74 24.53 -2.21
C ALA A 252 -4.77 23.74 -3.01
N ALA A 253 -4.43 23.34 -4.24
CA ALA A 253 -5.30 22.55 -5.10
C ALA A 253 -5.54 21.14 -4.53
N VAL A 254 -4.50 20.49 -3.98
CA VAL A 254 -4.65 19.17 -3.35
C VAL A 254 -5.51 19.25 -2.09
N ALA A 255 -5.35 20.29 -1.25
CA ALA A 255 -6.15 20.47 -0.05
C ALA A 255 -7.63 20.71 -0.39
N GLU A 256 -7.92 21.54 -1.39
CA GLU A 256 -9.28 21.76 -1.90
C GLU A 256 -9.90 20.46 -2.42
N LEU A 257 -9.17 19.73 -3.27
CA LEU A 257 -9.63 18.46 -3.83
C LEU A 257 -9.90 17.41 -2.74
N ALA A 258 -9.07 17.37 -1.69
CA ALA A 258 -9.19 16.39 -0.61
C ALA A 258 -10.22 16.77 0.47
N ASP A 259 -10.82 17.96 0.39
CA ASP A 259 -11.64 18.57 1.44
C ASP A 259 -10.88 18.62 2.79
N LEU A 260 -9.68 19.20 2.75
CA LEU A 260 -8.79 19.36 3.89
C LEU A 260 -8.49 20.84 4.17
N PRO A 261 -8.34 21.23 5.45
CA PRO A 261 -7.73 22.51 5.79
C PRO A 261 -6.28 22.54 5.29
N LEU A 262 -5.89 23.56 4.54
CA LEU A 262 -4.53 23.71 3.99
C LEU A 262 -3.47 23.70 5.09
N GLU A 263 -3.78 24.25 6.26
CA GLU A 263 -2.90 24.25 7.43
C GLU A 263 -2.51 22.84 7.90
N HIS A 264 -3.39 21.84 7.74
CA HIS A 264 -3.09 20.47 8.12
C HIS A 264 -2.07 19.86 7.16
N LEU A 265 -2.23 20.10 5.85
CA LEU A 265 -1.31 19.64 4.82
C LEU A 265 0.08 20.30 4.97
N VAL A 266 0.11 21.62 5.15
CA VAL A 266 1.36 22.36 5.37
C VAL A 266 2.06 21.92 6.65
N GLY A 267 1.29 21.62 7.71
CA GLY A 267 1.82 21.10 8.96
C GLY A 267 2.59 19.79 8.78
N VAL A 268 2.06 18.86 7.97
CA VAL A 268 2.74 17.59 7.66
C VAL A 268 3.96 17.80 6.77
N LEU A 269 3.85 18.61 5.71
CA LEU A 269 4.96 18.91 4.81
C LEU A 269 6.15 19.60 5.51
N ALA A 270 5.91 20.32 6.60
CA ALA A 270 6.95 20.96 7.40
C ALA A 270 7.65 20.00 8.38
N SER A 271 7.10 18.80 8.57
CA SER A 271 7.61 17.78 9.51
C SER A 271 8.36 16.63 8.83
N GLU A 272 8.29 16.53 7.49
CA GLU A 272 9.10 15.63 6.66
C GLU A 272 10.44 16.27 6.27
#